data_AF-A0A2S3U1R7-F1
#
_entry.id   AF-A0A2S3U1R7-F1
#
_cell.length_a   1.000
_cell.length_b   1.000
_cell.length_c   1.000
_cell.angle_alpha   90.00
_cell.angle_beta   90.00
_cell.angle_gamma   90.00
#
_symmetry.space_group_name_H-M   'P 1'
#
loop_
_entity.id
_entity.type
_entity.pdbx_description
1 polymer ?
#
loop_
_entity_poly.entity_id
_entity_poly.type
_entity_poly.pdbx_seq_one_letter_code
_entity_poly.pdbx_strand_id
1 'polypeptide(L)' 'METTLVIIRGNSGSGKTTLAQALQRRVGHHTLLVSQDVVRRDMLMSHDYPGNISIGLIE' A
#
# COMPACT_ATOMS: atom_id res chain seq x y z
N MET A 1 16.85 -3.33 18.17
CA MET A 1 15.84 -2.30 17.87
C MET A 1 14.55 -3.02 17.52
N GLU A 2 13.44 -2.58 18.08
CA GLU A 2 12.12 -3.14 17.77
C GLU A 2 11.61 -2.54 16.45
N THR A 3 10.98 -3.36 15.62
CA THR A 3 10.41 -2.91 14.34
C THR A 3 8.96 -2.50 14.54
N THR A 4 8.55 -1.35 14.00
CA THR A 4 7.17 -0.87 14.07
C THR A 4 6.46 -1.06 12.74
N LEU A 5 5.31 -1.74 12.75
CA LEU A 5 4.41 -1.81 11.61
C LEU A 5 3.32 -0.75 11.76
N VAL A 6 3.20 0.13 10.77
CA VAL A 6 2.13 1.14 10.69
C VAL A 6 1.18 0.75 9.55
N ILE A 7 -0.10 0.57 9.86
CA ILE A 7 -1.15 0.26 8.88
C ILE A 7 -2.03 1.49 8.70
N ILE A 8 -2.10 2.01 7.47
CA ILE A 8 -2.96 3.14 7.10
C ILE A 8 -4.22 2.60 6.42
N ARG A 9 -5.39 2.86 7.01
CA ARG A 9 -6.72 2.40 6.53
C ARG A 9 -7.61 3.58 6.15
N GLY A 10 -8.60 3.34 5.29
CA GLY A 10 -9.54 4.35 4.79
C GLY A 10 -10.08 3.99 3.40
N ASN A 11 -11.18 4.61 2.99
CA ASN A 11 -11.82 4.35 1.69
C ASN A 11 -10.96 4.81 0.51
N SER A 12 -11.27 4.34 -0.69
CA SER A 12 -10.68 4.87 -1.93
C SER A 12 -10.79 6.40 -1.98
N GLY A 13 -9.73 7.09 -2.42
CA GLY A 13 -9.68 8.56 -2.45
C GLY A 13 -9.44 9.29 -1.12
N SER A 14 -9.37 8.59 0.04
CA SER A 14 -9.24 9.26 1.36
C SER A 14 -7.83 9.82 1.69
N GLY A 15 -6.91 9.86 0.72
CA GLY A 15 -5.55 10.40 0.91
C GLY A 15 -4.53 9.46 1.56
N LYS A 16 -4.81 8.15 1.70
CA LYS A 16 -3.90 7.16 2.32
C LYS A 16 -2.50 7.17 1.71
N THR A 17 -2.42 7.10 0.38
CA THR A 17 -1.15 7.08 -0.37
C THR A 17 -0.34 8.35 -0.11
N THR A 18 -1.01 9.51 -0.15
CA THR A 18 -0.40 10.80 0.14
C THR A 18 0.17 10.85 1.55
N LEU A 19 -0.60 10.39 2.55
CA LEU A 19 -0.16 10.32 3.94
C LEU A 19 1.04 9.37 4.09
N ALA A 20 0.98 8.18 3.50
CA ALA A 20 2.03 7.17 3.61
C ALA A 20 3.37 7.64 3.02
N GLN A 21 3.33 8.31 1.86
CA GLN A 21 4.50 8.91 1.23
C GLN A 21 5.06 10.09 2.04
N ALA A 22 4.19 10.94 2.58
CA ALA A 22 4.61 12.04 3.46
C ALA A 22 5.26 11.51 4.75
N LEU A 23 4.68 10.47 5.36
CA LEU A 23 5.21 9.82 6.54
C LEU A 23 6.57 9.18 6.26
N GLN A 24 6.71 8.40 5.18
CA GLN A 24 7.99 7.77 4.81
C GLN A 24 9.09 8.83 4.63
N ARG A 25 8.81 9.93 3.92
CA ARG A 25 9.76 11.04 3.75
C ARG A 25 10.13 11.71 5.07
N ARG A 26 9.18 11.81 6.00
CA ARG A 26 9.40 12.41 7.32
C ARG A 26 10.24 11.53 8.23
N VAL A 27 10.03 10.21 8.23
CA VAL A 27 10.84 9.26 9.02
C VAL A 27 12.23 9.09 8.40
N GLY A 28 12.30 9.05 7.07
CA GLY A 28 13.56 9.01 6.33
C GLY A 28 14.15 7.60 6.22
N HIS A 29 15.48 7.50 6.39
CA HIS A 29 16.21 6.25 6.18
C HIS A 29 15.71 5.11 7.07
N HIS A 30 15.96 3.87 6.64
CA HIS A 30 15.51 2.66 7.32
C HIS A 30 13.98 2.49 7.42
N THR A 31 13.22 3.18 6.56
CA THR A 31 11.75 3.05 6.46
C THR A 31 11.32 2.50 5.11
N LEU A 32 10.55 1.41 5.12
CA LEU A 32 9.97 0.82 3.92
C LEU A 32 8.48 1.16 3.81
N LEU A 33 8.07 1.73 2.68
CA LEU A 33 6.67 1.89 2.32
C LEU A 33 6.22 0.71 1.47
N VAL A 34 5.24 -0.04 1.96
CA VAL A 34 4.62 -1.16 1.23
C VAL A 34 3.22 -0.73 0.78
N SER A 35 3.09 -0.38 -0.51
CA SER A 35 1.80 0.00 -1.09
C SER A 35 1.07 -1.23 -1.64
N GLN A 36 -0.19 -1.42 -1.24
CA GLN A 36 -1.01 -2.56 -1.69
C GLN A 36 -1.12 -2.66 -3.21
N ASP A 37 -1.37 -1.53 -3.87
CA ASP A 37 -1.54 -1.51 -5.33
C ASP A 37 -0.23 -1.75 -6.07
N VAL A 38 0.88 -1.22 -5.57
CA VAL A 38 2.21 -1.45 -6.16
C VAL A 38 2.60 -2.92 -6.00
N VAL A 39 2.38 -3.50 -4.82
CA VAL A 39 2.63 -4.92 -4.59
C VAL A 39 1.77 -5.76 -5.54
N ARG A 40 0.46 -5.49 -5.62
CA ARG A 40 -0.45 -6.28 -6.45
C ARG A 40 -0.12 -6.14 -7.95
N ARG A 41 -0.10 -4.93 -8.48
CA ARG A 41 -0.03 -4.67 -9.92
C ARG A 41 1.39 -4.74 -10.45
N ASP A 42 2.34 -4.09 -9.79
CA ASP A 42 3.67 -3.86 -10.35
C ASP A 42 4.67 -4.95 -9.94
N MET A 43 4.62 -5.38 -8.66
CA MET A 43 5.56 -6.37 -8.15
C MET A 43 5.12 -7.80 -8.46
N LEU A 44 3.82 -8.09 -8.28
CA LEU A 44 3.27 -9.45 -8.46
C LEU A 44 2.61 -9.66 -9.82
N MET A 45 2.49 -8.62 -10.65
CA MET A 45 1.83 -8.70 -11.97
C MET A 45 0.42 -9.30 -11.88
N SER A 46 -0.27 -9.06 -10.76
CA SER A 46 -1.63 -9.56 -10.52
C SER A 46 -2.60 -8.65 -11.26
N HIS A 47 -2.97 -9.09 -12.47
CA HIS A 47 -3.88 -8.38 -13.35
C HIS A 47 -5.31 -8.43 -12.82
N ASP A 48 -6.06 -7.37 -13.07
CA ASP A 48 -7.46 -7.30 -12.67
C ASP A 48 -8.31 -8.10 -13.69
N TYR A 49 -8.73 -9.31 -13.33
CA TYR A 49 -9.60 -10.16 -14.14
C TYR A 49 -10.65 -10.88 -13.28
N PRO A 50 -11.83 -11.22 -13.84
CA PRO A 50 -12.87 -11.96 -13.12
C PRO A 50 -12.33 -13.29 -12.57
N GLY A 51 -12.49 -13.52 -11.26
CA GLY A 51 -11.99 -14.72 -10.58
C GLY A 51 -10.61 -14.57 -9.93
N ASN A 52 -9.91 -13.44 -10.10
CA ASN A 52 -8.75 -13.11 -9.27
C ASN A 52 -9.20 -12.87 -7.82
N ILE A 53 -8.58 -13.55 -6.85
CA ILE A 53 -8.87 -13.37 -5.40
C ILE A 53 -8.73 -11.93 -4.91
N SER A 54 -7.94 -11.14 -5.63
CA SER A 54 -7.65 -9.74 -5.30
C SER A 54 -8.74 -8.79 -5.80
N ILE A 55 -9.66 -9.25 -6.66
CA ILE A 55 -10.70 -8.40 -7.26
C ILE A 55 -11.63 -7.80 -6.19
N GLY A 56 -11.91 -8.55 -5.11
CA GLY A 56 -12.73 -8.07 -3.99
C GLY A 56 -12.02 -7.04 -3.11
N LEU A 57 -10.75 -6.74 -3.38
CA LEU A 57 -9.98 -5.69 -2.70
C LEU A 57 -9.88 -4.41 -3.53
N ILE A 58 -10.50 -4.38 -4.71
CA ILE A 58 -10.54 -3.24 -5.62
C ILE A 58 -11.91 -2.59 -5.44
N GLU A 59 -11.93 -1.43 -4.77
CA GLU A 59 -13.08 -0.51 -4.69
C GLU A 59 -12.91 0.66 -5.66
#